data_AF-A0AA37VV83-F1
#
_entry.id   AF-A0AA37VV83-F1
#
_cell.length_a   1.000
_cell.length_b   1.000
_cell.length_c   1.000
_cell.angle_alpha   90.00
_cell.angle_beta   90.00
_cell.angle_gamma   90.00
#
_symmetry.space_group_name_H-M   'P 1'
#
loop_
_entity.id
_entity.type
_entity.pdbx_description
1 polymer ?
#
loop_
_entity_poly.entity_id
_entity_poly.type
_entity_poly.pdbx_seq_one_letter_code
_entity_poly.pdbx_strand_id
1 'polypeptide(L)'
;MQTAIHPAFEQKIAVLAALLERSKLVRAEAHAKITHAPRYQASSKGGTWDVVEIATGAVQGFTFTYRAAMSFVDAMEAGAASKRDATP
;
A
#
# COMPACT_ATOMS: atom_id res chain seq x y z
N MET A 1 30.63 15.50 24.70
CA MET A 1 29.45 16.38 24.74
C MET A 1 28.25 15.56 25.18
N GLN A 2 27.79 15.69 26.43
CA GLN A 2 26.47 15.17 26.84
C GLN A 2 25.44 16.23 26.47
N THR A 3 24.68 16.03 25.40
CA THR A 3 23.46 16.79 25.16
C THR A 3 22.42 16.27 26.15
N ALA A 4 22.28 16.93 27.29
CA ALA A 4 21.17 16.68 28.19
C ALA A 4 19.88 16.99 27.42
N ILE A 5 19.06 15.96 27.16
CA ILE A 5 17.75 16.16 26.52
C ILE A 5 16.87 16.85 27.55
N HIS A 6 16.25 17.96 27.17
CA HIS A 6 15.34 18.68 28.05
C HIS A 6 14.14 17.76 28.38
N PRO A 7 13.70 17.64 29.64
CA PRO A 7 12.68 16.67 30.07
C PRO A 7 11.37 16.71 29.26
N ALA A 8 10.98 17.89 28.77
CA ALA A 8 9.82 18.05 27.89
C ALA A 8 9.97 17.33 26.53
N PHE A 9 11.19 17.15 26.02
CA PHE A 9 11.45 16.34 24.82
C PHE A 9 11.43 14.85 25.12
N GLU A 10 11.92 14.42 26.30
CA GLU A 10 11.86 13.01 26.71
C GLU A 10 10.41 12.50 26.79
N GLN A 11 9.51 13.29 27.40
CA GLN A 11 8.08 12.98 27.43
C GLN A 11 7.47 12.87 26.03
N LYS A 12 7.86 13.77 25.11
CA LYS A 12 7.38 13.74 23.72
C LYS A 12 7.87 12.51 22.97
N ILE A 13 9.12 12.08 23.17
CA ILE A 13 9.67 10.87 22.55
C ILE A 13 8.89 9.64 23.02
N ALA A 14 8.60 9.53 24.31
CA ALA A 14 7.80 8.42 24.86
C ALA A 14 6.40 8.37 24.24
N VAL A 15 5.73 9.52 24.09
CA VAL A 15 4.41 9.61 23.45
C VAL A 15 4.47 9.23 21.98
N LEU A 16 5.47 9.70 21.23
CA LEU A 16 5.65 9.37 19.82
C LEU A 16 5.92 7.87 19.62
N ALA A 17 6.72 7.25 20.50
CA ALA A 17 6.95 5.81 20.48
C ALA A 17 5.65 5.03 20.71
N ALA A 18 4.84 5.44 21.68
CA ALA A 18 3.54 4.81 21.94
C ALA A 18 2.56 4.94 20.75
N LEU A 19 2.51 6.11 20.11
CA LEU A 19 1.70 6.34 18.91
C LEU A 19 2.19 5.50 17.72
N LEU A 20 3.50 5.36 17.55
CA LEU A 20 4.09 4.52 16.52
C LEU A 20 3.71 3.04 16.72
N GLU A 21 3.83 2.52 17.94
CA GLU A 21 3.43 1.14 18.24
C GLU A 21 1.95 0.91 17.98
N ARG A 22 1.09 1.84 18.40
CA ARG A 22 -0.35 1.76 18.10
C ARG A 22 -0.63 1.81 16.59
N SER A 23 0.09 2.65 15.84
CA SER A 23 -0.02 2.74 14.38
C SER A 23 0.39 1.44 13.69
N LYS A 24 1.42 0.74 14.20
CA LYS A 24 1.84 -0.57 13.66
C LYS A 24 0.76 -1.62 13.90
N LEU A 25 0.17 -1.68 15.10
CA LEU A 25 -0.92 -2.60 15.42
C LEU A 25 -2.14 -2.38 14.52
N VAL A 26 -2.59 -1.13 14.37
CA VAL A 26 -3.74 -0.80 13.51
C VAL A 26 -3.46 -1.14 12.04
N ARG A 27 -2.22 -0.92 11.56
CA ARG A 27 -1.83 -1.35 10.21
C ARG A 27 -1.86 -2.86 10.06
N ALA A 28 -1.36 -3.61 11.04
CA ALA A 28 -1.41 -5.07 11.02
C ALA A 28 -2.86 -5.60 10.99
N GLU A 29 -3.74 -5.03 11.81
CA GLU A 29 -5.18 -5.35 11.79
C GLU A 29 -5.83 -5.01 10.45
N ALA A 30 -5.52 -3.86 9.88
CA ALA A 30 -6.02 -3.46 8.57
C ALA A 30 -5.53 -4.43 7.47
N HIS A 31 -4.25 -4.80 7.49
CA HIS A 31 -3.71 -5.80 6.58
C HIS A 31 -4.36 -7.17 6.76
N ALA A 32 -4.65 -7.59 8.00
CA ALA A 32 -5.33 -8.85 8.28
C ALA A 32 -6.79 -8.87 7.78
N LYS A 33 -7.45 -7.71 7.69
CA LYS A 33 -8.80 -7.57 7.13
C LYS A 33 -8.83 -7.61 5.60
N ILE A 34 -7.68 -7.48 4.94
CA ILE A 34 -7.58 -7.60 3.48
C ILE A 34 -7.56 -9.09 3.14
N THR A 35 -8.70 -9.62 2.69
CA THR A 35 -8.87 -11.04 2.32
C THR A 35 -7.92 -11.46 1.18
N HIS A 36 -7.57 -10.54 0.29
CA HIS A 36 -6.66 -10.79 -0.83
C HIS A 36 -5.71 -9.61 -1.02
N ALA A 37 -4.40 -9.88 -0.96
CA ALA A 37 -3.39 -8.89 -1.30
C ALA A 37 -3.58 -8.44 -2.77
N PRO A 38 -3.51 -7.13 -3.06
CA PRO A 38 -3.55 -6.63 -4.43
C PRO A 38 -2.47 -7.32 -5.26
N ARG A 39 -2.82 -7.80 -6.45
CA ARG A 39 -1.90 -8.34 -7.44
C ARG A 39 -1.39 -7.27 -8.39
N TYR A 40 -2.20 -6.24 -8.64
CA TYR A 40 -1.89 -5.14 -9.55
C TYR A 40 -1.82 -3.81 -8.81
N GLN A 41 -0.96 -2.91 -9.31
CA GLN A 41 -0.78 -1.57 -8.74
C GLN A 41 -0.68 -0.53 -9.86
N ALA A 42 -1.24 0.66 -9.64
CA ALA A 42 -0.97 1.83 -10.45
C ALA A 42 0.31 2.53 -9.95
N SER A 43 1.34 2.61 -10.80
CA SER A 43 2.61 3.28 -10.53
C SER A 43 2.74 4.53 -11.37
N SER A 44 2.95 5.69 -10.73
CA SER A 44 3.18 6.95 -11.44
C SER A 44 4.56 6.94 -12.14
N LYS A 45 4.59 7.32 -13.42
CA LYS A 45 5.79 7.57 -14.19
C LYS A 45 5.64 8.84 -15.02
N GLY A 46 6.17 9.94 -14.50
CA GLY A 46 6.44 11.14 -15.30
C GLY A 46 5.24 11.72 -16.07
N GLY A 47 4.01 11.57 -15.56
CA GLY A 47 2.79 12.06 -16.20
C GLY A 47 1.85 10.96 -16.71
N THR A 48 2.29 9.71 -16.71
CA THR A 48 1.43 8.54 -16.92
C THR A 48 1.39 7.65 -15.68
N TRP A 49 0.45 6.73 -15.68
CA TRP A 49 0.26 5.71 -14.66
C TRP A 49 0.37 4.35 -15.31
N ASP A 50 1.43 3.61 -15.00
CA ASP A 50 1.60 2.23 -15.42
C ASP A 50 0.81 1.33 -14.47
N VAL A 51 0.03 0.39 -15.02
CA VAL A 51 -0.58 -0.69 -14.24
C VAL A 51 0.38 -1.87 -14.27
N VAL A 52 0.93 -2.23 -13.11
CA VAL A 52 1.97 -3.25 -12.99
C VAL A 52 1.46 -4.43 -12.16
N GLU A 53 1.85 -5.65 -12.54
CA GLU A 53 1.73 -6.80 -11.66
C GLU A 53 2.83 -6.74 -10.60
N ILE A 54 2.47 -6.74 -9.32
CA ILE A 54 3.38 -6.51 -8.21
C ILE A 54 4.44 -7.61 -8.10
N ALA A 55 4.05 -8.87 -8.33
CA ALA A 55 4.95 -10.01 -8.16
C ALA A 55 6.07 -10.07 -9.21
N THR A 56 5.78 -9.65 -10.44
CA THR A 56 6.69 -9.78 -11.59
C THR A 56 7.29 -8.46 -12.01
N GLY A 57 6.70 -7.34 -11.60
CA GLY A 57 7.01 -6.01 -12.12
C GLY A 57 6.56 -5.79 -13.56
N ALA A 58 5.81 -6.72 -14.16
CA ALA A 58 5.39 -6.63 -15.55
C ALA A 58 4.32 -5.55 -15.74
N VAL A 59 4.55 -4.62 -16.66
CA VAL A 59 3.59 -3.59 -17.03
C VAL A 59 2.49 -4.21 -17.89
N GLN A 60 1.25 -4.14 -17.41
CA GLN A 60 0.04 -4.64 -18.07
C GLN A 60 -0.60 -3.59 -18.98
N GLY A 61 -0.29 -2.31 -18.74
CA GLY A 61 -0.77 -1.18 -19.54
C GLY A 61 -0.41 0.15 -18.88
N PHE A 62 -0.79 1.24 -19.51
CA PHE A 62 -0.62 2.58 -18.96
C PHE A 62 -1.84 3.46 -19.24
N THR A 63 -2.01 4.51 -18.45
CA THR A 63 -3.05 5.52 -18.63
C THR A 63 -2.51 6.92 -18.30
N PHE A 64 -3.19 7.97 -18.75
CA PHE A 64 -2.79 9.36 -18.49
C PHE A 64 -3.41 9.95 -17.22
N THR A 65 -4.38 9.27 -16.59
CA THR A 65 -5.03 9.79 -15.38
C THR A 65 -5.07 8.72 -14.30
N TYR A 66 -4.88 9.14 -13.04
CA TYR A 66 -4.92 8.22 -11.90
C TYR A 66 -6.25 7.47 -11.81
N ARG A 67 -7.37 8.15 -12.09
CA ARG A 67 -8.70 7.53 -12.06
C ARG A 67 -8.83 6.38 -13.06
N ALA A 68 -8.33 6.58 -14.28
CA ALA A 68 -8.33 5.52 -15.29
C ALA A 68 -7.42 4.36 -14.89
N ALA A 69 -6.26 4.65 -14.30
CA ALA A 69 -5.35 3.64 -13.77
C ALA A 69 -6.01 2.78 -12.69
N MET A 70 -6.73 3.40 -11.76
CA MET A 70 -7.45 2.67 -10.71
C MET A 70 -8.57 1.80 -11.27
N SER A 71 -9.38 2.32 -12.21
CA SER A 71 -10.41 1.49 -12.87
C SER A 71 -9.81 0.33 -13.66
N PHE A 72 -8.62 0.50 -14.24
CA PHE A 72 -7.87 -0.59 -14.87
C PHE A 72 -7.44 -1.62 -13.82
N VAL A 73 -6.81 -1.20 -12.72
CA VAL A 73 -6.44 -2.08 -11.61
C VAL A 73 -7.65 -2.89 -11.13
N ASP A 74 -8.80 -2.25 -10.89
CA ASP A 74 -10.03 -2.92 -10.45
C ASP A 74 -10.48 -3.99 -11.46
N ALA A 75 -10.43 -3.68 -12.77
CA ALA A 75 -10.77 -4.65 -13.81
C ALA A 75 -9.80 -5.84 -13.86
N MET A 76 -8.50 -5.60 -13.63
CA MET A 76 -7.48 -6.65 -13.58
C MET A 76 -7.64 -7.55 -12.36
N GLU A 77 -7.95 -6.97 -11.19
CA GLU A 77 -8.24 -7.72 -9.97
C GLU A 77 -9.51 -8.57 -10.12
N ALA A 78 -10.58 -7.99 -10.68
CA ALA A 78 -11.82 -8.73 -10.96
C ALA A 78 -11.59 -9.90 -11.94
N GLY A 79 -10.80 -9.66 -12.99
CA GLY A 79 -10.41 -10.70 -13.94
C GLY A 79 -9.55 -11.80 -13.31
N ALA A 80 -8.63 -11.44 -12.41
CA ALA A 80 -7.81 -12.41 -11.68
C ALA A 80 -8.62 -13.22 -10.66
N ALA A 81 -9.58 -12.61 -9.97
CA ALA A 81 -10.51 -13.30 -9.08
C ALA A 81 -11.36 -14.33 -9.83
N SER A 82 -11.95 -13.92 -10.96
CA SER A 82 -12.82 -14.78 -11.79
C SER A 82 -12.11 -16.05 -12.29
N LYS A 83 -10.79 -15.97 -12.52
CA LYS A 83 -9.98 -17.13 -12.95
C LYS A 83 -9.64 -18.08 -11.81
N ARG A 84 -9.53 -17.59 -10.57
CA ARG A 84 -9.30 -18.43 -9.38
C ARG A 84 -10.54 -19.26 -9.08
N ASP A 85 -11.72 -18.66 -9.18
CA ASP A 85 -12.99 -19.34 -8.90
C ASP A 85 -13.42 -20.33 -10.00
N ALA A 86 -12.84 -20.23 -11.20
CA ALA A 86 -13.09 -21.11 -12.34
C ALA A 86 -12.16 -22.34 -12.39
N THR A 87 -11.26 -22.51 -11.42
CA THR A 87 -10.37 -23.68 -11.35
C THR A 87 -11.02 -24.73 -10.42
N PRO A 88 -11.35 -25.94 -10.90
CA PRO A 88 -12.03 -26.98 -10.12
C PRO A 88 -11.17 -27.57 -9.00
#